data_AF-A0A315T6G2-F1
#
_entry.id   AF-A0A315T6G2-F1
#
_cell.length_a   1.000
_cell.length_b   1.000
_cell.length_c   1.000
_cell.angle_alpha   90.00
_cell.angle_beta   90.00
_cell.angle_gamma   90.00
#
_symmetry.space_group_name_H-M   'P 1'
#
loop_
_entity.id
_entity.type
_entity.pdbx_description
1 polymer ?
#
loop_
_entity_poly.entity_id
_entity_poly.type
_entity_poly.pdbx_seq_one_letter_code
_entity_poly.pdbx_strand_id
1 'polypeptide(L)'
;MKKLVPDPPHHFDLPDGTTLTHAICENLVPLDHVVVNITHYLMIAYNHSHRALDGIEDDRTRESLVNGLRAMQLAWGQADALSLALERAGSTH
;
A
#
# COMPACT_ATOMS: atom_id res chain seq x y z
N MET A 1 -4.91 20.56 17.01
CA MET A 1 -4.46 20.04 15.70
C MET A 1 -5.42 18.93 15.29
N LYS A 2 -6.14 19.06 14.17
CA LYS A 2 -6.93 17.92 13.65
C LYS A 2 -5.91 16.83 13.28
N LYS A 3 -6.01 15.65 13.90
CA LYS A 3 -5.23 14.49 13.45
C LYS A 3 -5.60 14.27 11.98
N LEU A 4 -4.64 14.47 11.08
CA LEU A 4 -4.73 13.94 9.72
C LEU A 4 -4.74 12.42 9.89
N VAL A 5 -5.94 11.85 9.81
CA VAL A 5 -6.12 10.40 9.76
C VAL A 5 -6.02 10.05 8.27
N PRO A 6 -5.11 9.15 7.86
CA PRO A 6 -5.09 8.64 6.49
C PRO A 6 -6.46 8.07 6.15
N ASP A 7 -6.90 8.25 4.91
CA ASP A 7 -8.15 7.64 4.47
C ASP A 7 -8.07 6.11 4.62
N PRO A 8 -9.18 5.44 4.97
CA PRO A 8 -9.17 3.99 5.09
C PRO A 8 -8.90 3.34 3.72
N PRO A 9 -8.34 2.12 3.68
CA PRO A 9 -8.24 1.36 2.43
C PRO A 9 -9.62 1.21 1.77
N HIS A 10 -9.68 1.37 0.45
CA HIS A 10 -10.87 1.11 -0.34
C HIS A 10 -11.22 -0.39 -0.28
N HIS A 11 -12.49 -0.70 -0.08
CA HIS A 11 -13.00 -2.05 -0.29
C HIS A 11 -13.60 -2.14 -1.69
N PHE A 12 -13.32 -3.22 -2.42
CA PHE A 12 -13.89 -3.46 -3.75
C PHE A 12 -14.89 -4.60 -3.67
N ASP A 13 -16.18 -4.30 -3.84
CA ASP A 13 -17.22 -5.31 -3.93
C ASP A 13 -17.28 -5.84 -5.37
N LEU A 14 -16.48 -6.86 -5.65
CA LEU A 14 -16.39 -7.47 -6.98
C LEU A 14 -17.54 -8.47 -7.19
N PRO A 15 -18.11 -8.56 -8.41
CA PRO A 15 -19.05 -9.63 -8.75
C PRO A 15 -18.41 -11.01 -8.58
N ASP A 16 -19.20 -12.01 -8.17
CA ASP A 16 -18.73 -13.37 -7.96
C ASP A 16 -17.96 -13.92 -9.18
N GLY A 17 -16.79 -14.50 -8.92
CA GLY A 17 -15.91 -15.05 -9.96
C GLY A 17 -15.05 -14.00 -10.69
N THR A 18 -15.17 -12.71 -10.37
CA THR A 18 -14.36 -11.64 -10.97
C THR A 18 -13.05 -11.46 -10.21
N THR A 19 -11.93 -11.46 -10.93
CA THR A 19 -10.62 -11.10 -10.36
C THR A 19 -10.43 -9.58 -10.33
N LEU A 20 -9.63 -9.08 -9.39
CA LEU A 20 -9.29 -7.65 -9.35
C LEU A 20 -8.63 -7.18 -10.66
N THR A 21 -7.79 -8.02 -11.28
CA THR A 21 -7.20 -7.74 -12.59
C THR A 21 -8.27 -7.50 -13.65
N HIS A 22 -9.28 -8.37 -13.75
CA HIS A 22 -10.37 -8.20 -14.71
C HIS A 22 -11.18 -6.93 -14.41
N ALA A 23 -11.49 -6.68 -13.13
CA ALA A 23 -12.23 -5.49 -12.71
C ALA A 23 -11.52 -4.17 -13.05
N ILE A 24 -10.18 -4.14 -12.97
CA ILE A 24 -9.38 -2.99 -13.42
C ILE A 24 -9.49 -2.83 -14.95
N CYS A 25 -9.30 -3.90 -15.72
CA CYS A 25 -9.33 -3.84 -17.18
C CYS A 25 -10.69 -3.39 -17.73
N GLU A 26 -11.79 -3.80 -17.09
CA GLU A 26 -13.16 -3.42 -17.46
C GLU A 26 -13.60 -2.07 -16.85
N ASN A 27 -12.69 -1.32 -16.20
CA ASN A 27 -12.97 -0.05 -15.51
C ASN A 27 -14.06 -0.15 -14.41
N LEU A 28 -14.28 -1.34 -13.84
CA LEU A 28 -15.15 -1.53 -12.68
C LEU A 28 -14.47 -1.04 -11.39
N VAL A 29 -13.14 -1.08 -11.36
CA VAL A 29 -12.31 -0.58 -10.26
C VAL A 29 -11.26 0.40 -10.80
N PRO A 30 -11.18 1.63 -10.27
CA PRO A 30 -10.14 2.57 -10.65
C PRO A 30 -8.74 2.07 -10.25
N LEU A 31 -7.79 2.10 -11.19
CA LEU A 31 -6.43 1.62 -10.95
C LEU A 31 -5.72 2.42 -9.85
N ASP A 32 -5.92 3.74 -9.81
CA ASP A 32 -5.41 4.63 -8.78
C ASP A 32 -5.89 4.23 -7.37
N HIS A 33 -7.17 3.85 -7.21
CA HIS A 33 -7.67 3.34 -5.92
C HIS A 33 -6.95 2.05 -5.49
N VAL A 34 -6.60 1.18 -6.45
CA VAL A 34 -5.83 -0.04 -6.16
C VAL A 34 -4.42 0.31 -5.71
N VAL A 35 -3.76 1.28 -6.36
CA VAL A 35 -2.43 1.74 -5.98
C VAL A 35 -2.43 2.40 -4.60
N VAL A 36 -3.43 3.24 -4.31
CA VAL A 36 -3.64 3.83 -2.97
C VAL A 36 -3.82 2.73 -1.92
N ASN A 37 -4.56 1.66 -2.21
CA ASN A 37 -4.66 0.53 -1.29
C ASN A 37 -3.33 -0.16 -1.00
N ILE A 38 -2.45 -0.32 -2.01
CA ILE A 38 -1.11 -0.86 -1.81
C ILE A 38 -0.34 0.00 -0.79
N THR A 39 -0.40 1.33 -0.93
CA THR A 39 0.26 2.24 0.03
C THR A 39 -0.27 2.07 1.46
N HIS A 40 -1.59 1.97 1.63
CA HIS A 40 -2.21 1.79 2.94
C HIS A 40 -1.80 0.48 3.60
N TYR A 41 -1.85 -0.64 2.86
CA TYR A 41 -1.48 -1.94 3.43
C TYR A 41 0.02 -2.04 3.72
N LEU A 42 0.88 -1.42 2.91
CA LEU A 42 2.31 -1.32 3.21
C LEU A 42 2.57 -0.50 4.47
N MET A 43 1.86 0.61 4.67
CA MET A 43 1.97 1.41 5.89
C MET A 43 1.49 0.63 7.13
N ILE A 44 0.40 -0.13 7.02
CA ILE A 44 -0.10 -1.01 8.08
C ILE A 44 0.96 -2.07 8.42
N ALA A 45 1.46 -2.79 7.41
CA ALA A 45 2.48 -3.81 7.57
C ALA A 45 3.75 -3.24 8.21
N TYR A 46 4.24 -2.11 7.71
CA TYR A 46 5.40 -1.42 8.27
C TYR A 46 5.20 -1.08 9.75
N ASN A 47 4.06 -0.49 10.13
CA ASN A 47 3.79 -0.13 11.51
C ASN A 47 3.72 -1.35 12.45
N HIS A 48 3.08 -2.43 12.02
CA HIS A 48 3.01 -3.67 12.80
C HIS A 48 4.40 -4.32 12.94
N SER A 49 5.13 -4.43 11.84
CA SER A 49 6.48 -5.00 11.82
C SER A 49 7.48 -4.15 12.62
N HIS A 50 7.38 -2.82 12.56
CA HIS A 50 8.23 -1.92 13.33
C HIS A 50 7.98 -2.05 14.83
N ARG A 51 6.71 -2.18 15.26
CA ARG A 51 6.40 -2.45 16.68
C ARG A 51 6.92 -3.81 17.14
N ALA A 52 6.89 -4.81 16.27
CA ALA A 52 7.42 -6.13 16.58
C ALA A 52 8.95 -6.13 16.74
N LEU A 53 9.65 -5.21 16.05
CA LEU A 53 11.11 -5.10 16.09
C LEU A 53 11.65 -4.89 17.51
N ASP A 54 10.94 -4.11 18.33
CA ASP A 54 11.34 -3.79 19.71
C ASP A 54 11.38 -5.04 20.62
N GLY A 55 10.64 -6.10 20.26
CA GLY A 55 10.58 -7.35 21.01
C GLY A 55 11.59 -8.43 20.59
N ILE A 56 12.43 -8.18 19.58
CA ILE A 56 13.35 -9.19 19.03
C ILE A 56 14.73 -9.04 19.67
N GLU A 57 15.13 -10.01 20.48
CA GLU A 57 16.46 -10.07 21.10
C GLU A 57 17.54 -10.63 20.17
N ASP A 58 17.18 -11.53 19.26
CA ASP A 58 18.12 -12.14 18.31
C ASP A 58 18.54 -11.14 17.22
N ASP A 59 19.81 -10.76 17.21
CA ASP A 59 20.36 -9.75 16.30
C ASP A 59 20.17 -10.12 14.82
N ARG A 60 20.28 -11.39 14.46
CA ARG A 60 20.12 -11.85 13.07
C ARG A 60 18.67 -11.71 12.60
N THR A 61 17.72 -12.11 13.43
CA THR A 61 16.28 -11.94 13.15
C THR A 61 15.91 -10.46 13.10
N ARG A 62 16.48 -9.65 14.00
CA ARG A 62 16.31 -8.20 14.01
C ARG A 62 16.81 -7.56 12.72
N GLU A 63 18.03 -7.90 12.29
CA GLU A 63 18.61 -7.39 11.04
C GLU A 63 17.76 -7.79 9.81
N SER A 64 17.31 -9.05 9.75
CA SER A 64 16.42 -9.53 8.71
C SER A 64 15.11 -8.70 8.65
N LEU A 65 14.50 -8.42 9.80
CA LEU A 65 13.29 -7.61 9.86
C LEU A 65 13.55 -6.14 9.48
N VAL A 66 14.67 -5.55 9.89
CA VAL A 66 15.08 -4.20 9.47
C VAL A 66 15.21 -4.11 7.94
N ASN A 67 15.82 -5.12 7.32
CA ASN A 67 15.94 -5.19 5.87
C ASN A 67 14.56 -5.32 5.19
N GLY A 68 13.66 -6.12 5.75
CA GLY A 68 12.27 -6.21 5.29
C GLY A 68 11.50 -4.89 5.41
N LEU A 69 11.61 -4.21 6.55
CA LEU A 69 11.02 -2.88 6.79
C LEU A 69 11.53 -1.85 5.78
N ARG A 70 12.83 -1.86 5.46
CA ARG A 70 13.42 -1.00 4.44
C ARG A 70 12.86 -1.29 3.05
N ALA A 71 12.70 -2.56 2.68
CA ALA A 71 12.09 -2.94 1.42
C ALA A 71 10.62 -2.46 1.33
N MET A 72 9.85 -2.56 2.43
CA MET A 72 8.48 -2.04 2.50
C MET A 72 8.41 -0.53 2.30
N GLN A 73 9.33 0.23 2.90
CA GLN A 73 9.40 1.69 2.71
C GLN A 73 9.67 2.06 1.25
N LEU A 74 10.57 1.32 0.58
CA LEU A 74 10.86 1.53 -0.84
C LEU A 74 9.64 1.21 -1.71
N ALA A 75 8.97 0.09 -1.45
CA ALA A 75 7.74 -0.28 -2.15
C ALA A 75 6.62 0.77 -1.93
N TRP A 76 6.51 1.31 -0.72
CA TRP A 76 5.54 2.37 -0.42
C TRP A 76 5.86 3.63 -1.23
N GLY A 77 7.11 4.08 -1.25
CA GLY A 77 7.53 5.23 -2.06
C GLY A 77 7.29 5.02 -3.56
N GLN A 78 7.45 3.80 -4.07
CA GLN A 78 7.13 3.47 -5.47
C GLN A 78 5.63 3.51 -5.76
N ALA A 79 4.80 2.97 -4.87
CA ALA A 79 3.35 3.00 -5.02
C ALA A 79 2.80 4.43 -4.93
N ASP A 80 3.31 5.25 -4.00
CA ASP A 80 2.96 6.68 -3.89
C ASP A 80 3.32 7.46 -5.17
N ALA A 81 4.54 7.27 -5.68
CA ALA A 81 4.96 7.87 -6.94
C ALA A 81 4.09 7.46 -8.14
N LEU A 82 3.68 6.18 -8.19
CA LEU A 82 2.79 5.68 -9.23
C LEU A 82 1.38 6.29 -9.11
N SER A 83 0.83 6.40 -7.90
CA SER A 83 -0.48 7.04 -7.67
C SER A 83 -0.47 8.48 -8.20
N LEU A 84 0.54 9.26 -7.82
CA LEU A 84 0.71 10.64 -8.27
C LEU A 84 0.90 10.74 -9.79
N ALA A 85 1.58 9.79 -10.41
CA ALA A 85 1.74 9.75 -11.87
C ALA A 85 0.41 9.46 -12.59
N LEU A 86 -0.40 8.53 -12.05
CA LEU A 86 -1.72 8.20 -12.58
C LEU A 86 -2.70 9.38 -12.45
N GLU A 87 -2.74 10.05 -11.30
CA GLU A 87 -3.55 11.27 -11.11
C GLU A 87 -3.21 12.34 -12.15
N ARG A 88 -1.90 12.57 -12.39
CA ARG A 88 -1.44 13.55 -13.39
C ARG A 88 -1.77 13.13 -14.82
N ALA A 89 -1.63 11.85 -15.15
CA ALA A 89 -1.96 11.34 -16.49
C ALA A 89 -3.47 11.38 -16.79
N GLY A 90 -4.30 11.11 -15.77
CA GLY A 90 -5.75 11.27 -15.86
C GLY A 90 -6.21 12.73 -15.99
N SER A 91 -5.40 13.68 -15.51
CA SER A 91 -5.67 15.13 -15.59
C SER A 91 -5.33 15.76 -16.96
N THR A 92 -4.75 15.00 -17.89
CA THR A 92 -4.33 15.48 -19.23
C THR A 92 -5.28 15.15 -20.37
N HIS A 93 -6.51 14.73 -20.08
CA HIS A 93 -7.60 14.51 -21.04
C HIS A 93 -8.84 15.33 -20.68
#